data_AF-A0A327SBM9-F1
#
_entry.id   AF-A0A327SBM9-F1
#
_cell.length_a   1.000
_cell.length_b   1.000
_cell.length_c   1.000
_cell.angle_alpha   90.00
_cell.angle_beta   90.00
_cell.angle_gamma   90.00
#
_symmetry.space_group_name_H-M   'P 1'
#
loop_
_entity.id
_entity.type
_entity.pdbx_description
1 polymer ?
#
loop_
_entity_poly.entity_id
_entity_poly.type
_entity_poly.pdbx_seq_one_letter_code
_entity_poly.pdbx_strand_id
1 'polypeptide(L)'
;MVTYLDKILYASENGVYNYNKQLGVFQKDSLLSRIFPSGEYTSGKLIADAQHDKLWGFSKKNISYVSPGKFSDKSVITKIPIPQALRKEMVGYETISFLMDDTYLFGTSSGYIIIDLSKIDLKSYDIAINSITNYAIDGEVFSVNITNASNFSDKENNIQFNYSVAEYNKYLAAEYQYKLIGYYDVWSPWSSQPFVLFKNLPHGEYTFKVRSKVGNNLSNNEALYEFYIAKPWHLSNLMWAIYIITLIVLGVMVHHLYKRYYRKQKEKLMLKNKRDLELKELESEQQLMQLKNETLQQDIENKNRELAISTMSLIKKNEFLNQIKEELKNTDDQKHVKPVIKIIDKNINTTDDWKFFQEAFNNADKDFLKKIKAKHPKLTPNDLKLCAYLRLNLSSKEIAPLLNISHRSVEVKRYRLRKKMHLAHESSLTNYILEL
;
A
#
# COMPACT_ATOMS: atom_id res chain seq x y z
N MET A 1 24.94 17.51 71.56
CA MET A 1 24.79 16.31 72.40
C MET A 1 24.07 16.72 73.67
N VAL A 2 23.19 15.87 74.21
CA VAL A 2 22.43 16.13 75.44
C VAL A 2 22.42 14.87 76.30
N THR A 3 22.40 15.02 77.61
CA THR A 3 22.25 13.89 78.54
C THR A 3 20.81 13.82 79.04
N TYR A 4 20.18 12.66 78.96
CA TYR A 4 18.81 12.42 79.42
C TYR A 4 18.68 10.97 79.90
N LEU A 5 18.17 10.75 81.12
CA LEU A 5 18.04 9.41 81.74
C LEU A 5 19.32 8.55 81.60
N ASP A 6 20.47 9.12 81.98
CA ASP A 6 21.82 8.51 81.90
C ASP A 6 22.32 8.12 80.50
N LYS A 7 21.58 8.49 79.45
CA LYS A 7 21.94 8.30 78.05
C LYS A 7 22.54 9.59 77.48
N ILE A 8 23.60 9.45 76.70
CA ILE A 8 24.18 10.56 75.92
C ILE A 8 23.59 10.48 74.53
N LEU A 9 22.83 11.50 74.17
CA LEU A 9 22.06 11.56 72.94
C LEU A 9 22.68 12.56 71.96
N TYR A 10 22.68 12.16 70.69
CA TYR A 10 23.05 12.97 69.54
C TYR A 10 21.93 12.93 68.51
N ALA A 11 21.46 14.09 68.04
CA ALA A 11 20.45 14.18 67.00
C ALA A 11 21.05 14.77 65.72
N SER A 12 20.60 14.24 64.59
CA SER A 12 20.93 14.69 63.23
C SER A 12 19.71 14.51 62.33
N GLU A 13 19.84 14.93 61.06
CA GLU A 13 18.80 14.72 60.05
C GLU A 13 18.40 13.25 59.89
N ASN A 14 19.34 12.33 60.09
CA ASN A 14 19.11 10.89 59.97
C ASN A 14 18.46 10.25 61.21
N GLY A 15 18.22 11.03 62.27
CA GLY A 15 17.56 10.59 63.49
C GLY A 15 18.35 10.87 64.76
N VAL A 16 17.92 10.22 65.85
CA VAL A 16 18.53 10.34 67.18
C VAL A 16 19.33 9.08 67.49
N TYR A 17 20.51 9.28 68.06
CA TYR A 17 21.49 8.26 68.38
C TYR A 17 21.83 8.30 69.86
N ASN A 18 21.94 7.13 70.47
CA ASN A 18 22.40 6.95 71.85
C ASN A 18 23.85 6.44 71.85
N TYR A 19 24.69 7.00 72.71
CA TYR A 19 26.06 6.54 72.88
C TYR A 19 26.11 5.24 73.69
N ASN A 20 26.60 4.17 73.08
CA ASN A 20 26.87 2.92 73.78
C ASN A 20 28.24 3.00 74.48
N LYS A 21 28.24 3.16 75.80
CA LYS A 21 29.47 3.30 76.61
C LYS A 21 30.40 2.07 76.54
N GLN A 22 29.86 0.88 76.26
CA GLN A 22 30.65 -0.36 76.18
C GLN A 22 31.37 -0.48 74.83
N LEU A 23 30.70 -0.10 73.75
CA LEU A 23 31.21 -0.21 72.38
C LEU A 23 31.90 1.07 71.88
N GLY A 24 31.75 2.18 72.60
CA GLY A 24 32.33 3.47 72.23
C GLY A 24 31.71 4.11 70.98
N VAL A 25 30.52 3.65 70.55
CA VAL A 25 29.86 4.08 69.30
C VAL A 25 28.44 4.58 69.53
N PHE A 26 27.99 5.49 68.67
CA PHE A 26 26.60 5.94 68.62
C PHE A 26 25.73 4.94 67.87
N GLN A 27 24.68 4.44 68.52
CA GLN A 27 23.70 3.54 67.95
C GLN A 27 22.38 4.29 67.75
N LYS A 28 21.76 4.14 66.57
CA LYS A 28 20.50 4.82 66.26
C LYS A 28 19.38 4.31 67.18
N ASP A 29 18.70 5.24 67.85
CA ASP A 29 17.54 4.95 68.68
C ASP A 29 16.26 5.05 67.83
N SER A 30 15.63 3.91 67.59
CA SER A 30 14.44 3.81 66.72
C SER A 30 13.22 4.54 67.27
N LEU A 31 13.11 4.72 68.59
CA LEU A 31 12.00 5.44 69.21
C LEU A 31 12.25 6.94 69.11
N LEU A 32 13.38 7.42 69.64
CA LEU A 32 13.72 8.84 69.66
C LEU A 32 13.88 9.42 68.25
N SER A 33 14.31 8.61 67.28
CA SER A 33 14.36 9.04 65.88
C SER A 33 13.01 9.46 65.30
N ARG A 34 11.88 9.05 65.90
CA ARG A 34 10.52 9.45 65.47
C ARG A 34 10.16 10.90 65.83
N ILE A 35 10.99 11.57 66.65
CA ILE A 35 10.92 13.02 66.90
C ILE A 35 11.11 13.79 65.59
N PHE A 36 11.94 13.26 64.68
CA PHE A 36 12.23 13.86 63.38
C PHE A 36 11.73 12.93 62.25
N PRO A 37 10.44 12.98 61.89
CA PRO A 37 9.94 12.29 60.70
C PRO A 37 10.69 12.72 59.44
N SER A 38 10.70 11.84 58.43
CA SER A 38 11.37 12.12 57.15
C SER A 38 10.91 13.45 56.54
N GLY A 39 11.85 14.31 56.18
CA GLY A 39 11.60 15.64 55.60
C GLY A 39 11.20 16.74 56.61
N GLU A 40 10.98 16.41 57.88
CA GLU A 40 10.58 17.37 58.93
C GLU A 40 11.74 17.86 59.82
N TYR A 41 12.98 17.47 59.55
CA TYR A 41 14.14 17.93 60.32
C TYR A 41 14.36 19.46 60.19
N THR A 42 14.61 20.14 61.30
CA THR A 42 15.01 21.56 61.34
C THR A 42 16.39 21.71 61.96
N SER A 43 16.56 21.22 63.19
CA SER A 43 17.82 21.21 63.91
C SER A 43 17.95 19.94 64.74
N GLY A 44 19.19 19.57 65.09
CA GLY A 44 19.48 18.49 66.02
C GLY A 44 19.38 18.93 67.49
N LYS A 45 18.69 20.05 67.76
CA LYS A 45 18.55 20.57 69.12
C LYS A 45 17.60 19.68 69.91
N LEU A 46 18.13 19.12 70.99
CA LEU A 46 17.36 18.43 72.01
C LEU A 46 17.55 19.16 73.33
N ILE A 47 16.48 19.30 74.10
CA ILE A 47 16.50 19.95 75.41
C ILE A 47 15.97 18.95 76.44
N ALA A 48 16.83 18.56 77.38
CA ALA A 48 16.45 17.67 78.46
C ALA A 48 15.99 18.50 79.65
N ASP A 49 14.74 18.29 80.05
CA ASP A 49 14.20 18.69 81.34
C ASP A 49 14.28 17.48 82.27
N ALA A 50 15.39 17.38 83.00
CA ALA A 50 15.63 16.27 83.92
C ALA A 50 14.77 16.33 85.19
N GLN A 51 14.18 17.49 85.52
CA GLN A 51 13.33 17.61 86.71
C GLN A 51 11.92 17.06 86.45
N HIS A 52 11.45 17.15 85.21
CA HIS A 52 10.11 16.71 84.81
C HIS A 52 10.14 15.50 83.86
N ASP A 53 11.29 14.83 83.73
CA ASP A 53 11.52 13.67 82.86
C ASP A 53 11.08 13.88 81.40
N LYS A 54 11.27 15.08 80.84
CA LYS A 54 10.91 15.38 79.44
C LYS A 54 12.13 15.63 78.58
N LEU A 55 12.18 14.99 77.42
CA LEU A 55 13.16 15.30 76.37
C LEU A 55 12.45 15.97 75.20
N TRP A 56 12.74 17.24 74.98
CA TRP A 56 12.15 18.06 73.93
C TRP A 56 12.98 18.01 72.65
N GLY A 57 12.29 18.06 71.51
CA GLY A 57 12.86 18.21 70.18
C GLY A 57 11.93 18.97 69.24
N PHE A 58 12.50 19.55 68.19
CA PHE A 58 11.83 20.53 67.33
C PHE A 58 11.88 20.06 65.88
N SER A 59 10.71 19.95 65.23
CA SER A 59 10.58 19.60 63.81
C SER A 59 9.88 20.73 63.06
N LYS A 60 9.88 20.67 61.72
CA LYS A 60 9.21 21.67 60.86
C LYS A 60 7.74 21.84 61.23
N LYS A 61 7.06 20.75 61.61
CA LYS A 61 5.62 20.73 61.90
C LYS A 61 5.27 20.70 63.38
N ASN A 62 6.14 20.14 64.22
CA ASN A 62 5.80 19.83 65.61
C ASN A 62 6.90 20.28 66.58
N ILE A 63 6.50 20.64 67.79
CA ILE A 63 7.34 20.51 68.98
C ILE A 63 7.01 19.14 69.57
N SER A 64 8.01 18.30 69.78
CA SER A 64 7.80 16.97 70.36
C SER A 64 8.47 16.87 71.71
N TYR A 65 7.84 16.18 72.65
CA TYR A 65 8.52 15.76 73.88
C TYR A 65 8.38 14.27 74.08
N VAL A 66 9.41 13.69 74.69
CA VAL A 66 9.43 12.31 75.12
C VAL A 66 9.30 12.28 76.63
N SER A 67 8.36 11.51 77.15
CA SER A 67 8.19 11.26 78.58
C SER A 67 8.10 9.76 78.86
N PRO A 68 8.41 9.30 80.08
CA PRO A 68 8.12 7.93 80.51
C PRO A 68 6.65 7.56 80.28
N GLY A 69 6.38 6.31 79.92
CA GLY A 69 5.01 5.82 79.77
C GLY A 69 4.32 5.72 81.14
N LYS A 70 3.07 6.16 81.25
CA LYS A 70 2.31 6.15 82.52
C LYS A 70 2.18 4.74 83.14
N PHE A 71 2.17 3.70 82.31
CA PHE A 71 1.97 2.30 82.71
C PHE A 71 2.93 1.33 81.99
N SER A 72 3.97 1.85 81.34
CA SER A 72 4.93 1.01 80.60
C SER A 72 6.33 1.60 80.67
N ASP A 73 7.34 0.74 80.73
CA ASP A 73 8.77 1.14 80.65
C ASP A 73 9.16 1.75 79.30
N LYS A 74 8.24 1.77 78.33
CA LYS A 74 8.42 2.42 77.04
C LYS A 74 8.06 3.90 77.14
N SER A 75 9.00 4.75 76.74
CA SER A 75 8.75 6.18 76.61
C SER A 75 7.72 6.47 75.52
N VAL A 76 6.93 7.51 75.70
CA VAL A 76 5.89 7.97 74.79
C VAL A 76 6.33 9.29 74.17
N ILE A 77 6.13 9.45 72.86
CA ILE A 77 6.40 10.70 72.14
C ILE A 77 5.09 11.43 71.95
N THR A 78 4.97 12.61 72.56
CA THR A 78 3.84 13.51 72.37
C THR A 78 4.24 14.62 71.41
N LYS A 79 3.39 14.89 70.42
CA LYS A 79 3.63 15.90 69.38
C LYS A 79 2.63 17.05 69.51
N ILE A 80 3.16 18.26 69.67
CA ILE A 80 2.43 19.51 69.74
C ILE A 80 2.54 20.17 68.35
N PRO A 81 1.44 20.24 67.58
CA PRO A 81 1.47 20.65 66.18
C PRO A 81 1.51 22.17 66.02
N ILE A 82 2.61 22.80 66.44
CA ILE A 82 2.89 24.22 66.20
C ILE A 82 4.01 24.30 65.17
N PRO A 83 3.72 24.65 63.90
CA PRO A 83 4.73 24.72 62.83
C PRO A 83 5.84 25.74 63.09
N GLN A 84 7.06 25.45 62.60
CA GLN A 84 8.23 26.32 62.71
C GLN A 84 7.97 27.76 62.21
N ALA A 85 7.23 27.90 61.10
CA ALA A 85 6.87 29.19 60.54
C ALA A 85 6.06 30.08 61.50
N LEU A 86 5.31 29.47 62.43
CA LEU A 86 4.54 30.18 63.45
C LEU A 86 5.33 30.39 64.73
N ARG A 87 6.26 29.49 65.05
CA ARG A 87 7.15 29.60 66.21
C ARG A 87 8.14 30.77 66.09
N LYS A 88 8.47 31.19 64.86
CA LYS A 88 9.49 32.24 64.60
C LYS A 88 10.78 32.00 65.41
N GLU A 89 11.17 30.75 65.54
CA GLU A 89 12.36 30.36 66.30
C GLU A 89 13.63 30.57 65.48
N MET A 90 14.75 30.80 66.16
CA MET A 90 16.07 30.78 65.52
C MET A 90 16.58 29.34 65.50
N VAL A 91 16.72 28.76 64.31
CA VAL A 91 17.11 27.36 64.13
C VAL A 91 18.46 27.07 64.80
N GLY A 92 18.49 26.03 65.63
CA GLY A 92 19.66 25.63 66.45
C GLY A 92 19.74 26.33 67.82
N TYR A 93 18.95 27.38 68.02
CA TYR A 93 18.85 28.15 69.26
C TYR A 93 17.45 28.04 69.88
N GLU A 94 16.75 26.95 69.58
CA GLU A 94 15.47 26.64 70.20
C GLU A 94 15.66 26.54 71.72
N THR A 95 14.70 27.09 72.47
CA THR A 95 14.72 27.12 73.93
C THR A 95 13.34 26.76 74.45
N ILE A 96 13.32 25.95 75.51
CA ILE A 96 12.10 25.66 76.26
C ILE A 96 12.43 25.55 77.74
N SER A 97 11.62 26.18 78.58
CA SER A 97 11.79 26.21 80.03
C SER A 97 10.45 25.94 80.70
N PHE A 98 10.45 25.11 81.73
CA PHE A 98 9.28 24.93 82.60
C PHE A 98 8.96 26.23 83.35
N LEU A 99 7.67 26.55 83.50
CA LEU A 99 7.18 27.70 84.25
C LEU A 99 6.45 27.27 85.53
N MET A 100 5.26 26.69 85.41
CA MET A 100 4.42 26.16 86.49
C MET A 100 3.30 25.28 85.92
N ASP A 101 2.72 24.35 86.69
CA ASP A 101 1.50 23.60 86.33
C ASP A 101 1.47 23.06 84.87
N ASP A 102 2.51 22.34 84.46
CA ASP A 102 2.66 21.82 83.09
C ASP A 102 2.66 22.90 81.98
N THR A 103 2.91 24.15 82.35
CA THR A 103 3.09 25.28 81.45
C THR A 103 4.58 25.50 81.15
N TYR A 104 4.89 25.67 79.87
CA TYR A 104 6.25 25.85 79.36
C TYR A 104 6.35 27.16 78.59
N LEU A 105 7.51 27.82 78.75
CA LEU A 105 7.89 29.00 78.00
C LEU A 105 8.83 28.59 76.87
N PHE A 106 8.45 28.93 75.64
CA PHE A 106 9.20 28.68 74.42
C PHE A 106 9.75 30.00 73.86
N GLY A 107 11.05 30.10 73.65
CA GLY A 107 11.69 31.32 73.13
C GLY A 107 11.53 31.47 71.61
N THR A 108 11.23 32.69 71.16
CA THR A 108 11.11 33.06 69.74
C THR A 108 12.10 34.18 69.41
N SER A 109 12.31 34.48 68.13
CA SER A 109 13.19 35.58 67.71
C SER A 109 12.71 36.97 68.17
N SER A 110 11.46 37.11 68.58
CA SER A 110 10.83 38.39 68.95
C SER A 110 10.17 38.39 70.33
N GLY A 111 10.46 37.41 71.18
CA GLY A 111 9.81 37.25 72.48
C GLY A 111 9.65 35.78 72.87
N TYR A 112 8.49 35.39 73.39
CA TYR A 112 8.23 34.01 73.83
C TYR A 112 6.77 33.59 73.60
N ILE A 113 6.54 32.28 73.59
CA ILE A 113 5.23 31.63 73.56
C ILE A 113 5.06 30.88 74.87
N ILE A 114 3.91 31.02 75.52
CA ILE A 114 3.53 30.20 76.69
C ILE A 114 2.60 29.08 76.20
N ILE A 115 2.96 27.84 76.53
CA ILE A 115 2.19 26.65 76.15
C ILE A 115 1.80 25.92 77.43
N ASP A 116 0.50 25.80 77.67
CA ASP A 116 -0.06 24.98 78.74
C ASP A 116 -0.38 23.59 78.19
N LEU A 117 0.38 22.57 78.61
CA LEU A 117 0.22 21.21 78.10
C LEU A 117 -1.09 20.55 78.57
N SER A 118 -1.66 20.99 79.69
CA SER A 118 -2.91 20.45 80.24
C SER A 118 -4.14 20.84 79.40
N LYS A 119 -4.03 21.96 78.68
CA LYS A 119 -5.11 22.52 77.83
C LYS A 119 -5.02 22.09 76.36
N ILE A 120 -4.07 21.22 76.00
CA ILE A 120 -3.99 20.68 74.64
C ILE A 120 -5.11 19.64 74.49
N ASP A 121 -6.26 20.09 74.00
CA ASP A 121 -7.45 19.28 73.85
C ASP A 121 -7.43 18.45 72.55
N LEU A 122 -7.91 17.21 72.61
CA LEU A 122 -8.08 16.34 71.44
C LEU A 122 -9.42 16.69 70.78
N LYS A 123 -9.46 17.82 70.08
CA LYS A 123 -10.61 18.17 69.26
C LYS A 123 -10.73 17.20 68.09
N SER A 124 -11.95 16.73 67.88
CA SER A 124 -12.32 16.00 66.68
C SER A 124 -12.83 16.98 65.63
N TYR A 125 -12.50 16.74 64.37
CA TYR A 125 -12.83 17.64 63.28
C TYR A 125 -13.64 16.91 62.22
N ASP A 126 -14.62 17.59 61.65
CA ASP A 126 -15.35 17.11 60.49
C ASP A 126 -15.00 17.99 59.28
N ILE A 127 -14.78 17.34 58.14
CA ILE A 127 -14.54 18.02 56.85
C ILE A 127 -15.85 18.14 56.09
N ALA A 128 -16.04 19.29 55.43
CA ALA A 128 -17.15 19.52 54.52
C ALA A 128 -16.63 19.94 53.13
N ILE A 129 -17.37 19.53 52.08
CA ILE A 129 -17.26 20.12 50.75
C ILE A 129 -18.15 21.36 50.75
N ASN A 130 -17.54 22.52 50.53
CA ASN A 130 -18.20 23.82 50.66
C ASN A 130 -18.86 24.25 49.35
N SER A 131 -18.20 23.98 48.23
CA SER A 131 -18.70 24.30 46.90
C SER A 131 -18.03 23.43 45.85
N ILE A 132 -18.78 23.19 44.78
CA ILE A 132 -18.32 22.47 43.60
C ILE A 132 -18.63 23.37 42.42
N THR A 133 -17.63 23.63 41.58
CA THR A 133 -17.82 24.41 40.36
C THR A 133 -17.40 23.58 39.15
N ASN A 134 -18.18 23.66 38.08
CA ASN A 134 -17.88 23.00 36.82
C ASN A 134 -17.87 24.03 35.68
N TYR A 135 -17.01 23.82 34.69
CA TYR A 135 -16.92 24.62 33.49
C TYR A 135 -16.37 23.82 32.29
N ALA A 136 -16.76 24.24 31.09
CA ALA A 136 -16.09 23.85 29.85
C ALA A 136 -14.85 24.72 29.60
N ILE A 137 -13.90 24.26 28.77
CA ILE A 137 -12.60 24.95 28.52
C ILE A 137 -12.77 26.46 28.23
N ASP A 138 -13.81 26.84 27.48
CA ASP A 138 -14.16 28.23 27.15
C ASP A 138 -15.55 28.66 27.67
N GLY A 139 -16.08 27.93 28.66
CA GLY A 139 -17.42 28.14 29.20
C GLY A 139 -17.45 29.02 30.44
N GLU A 140 -18.66 29.49 30.78
CA GLU A 140 -18.90 30.11 32.08
C GLU A 140 -18.77 29.07 33.22
N VAL A 141 -18.30 29.54 34.37
CA VAL A 141 -18.20 28.72 35.59
C VAL A 141 -19.55 28.71 36.28
N PHE A 142 -20.12 27.52 36.51
CA PHE A 142 -21.37 27.38 37.25
C PHE A 142 -21.18 26.55 38.52
N SER A 143 -22.00 26.87 39.53
CA SER A 143 -22.02 26.13 40.79
C SER A 143 -22.85 24.87 40.64
N VAL A 144 -22.34 23.77 41.20
CA VAL A 144 -23.00 22.47 41.22
C VAL A 144 -23.61 22.25 42.61
N ASN A 145 -24.77 21.59 42.65
CA ASN A 145 -25.38 21.18 43.91
C ASN A 145 -24.57 20.05 44.57
N ILE A 146 -24.25 20.22 45.85
CA ILE A 146 -23.40 19.33 46.65
C ILE A 146 -24.20 18.14 47.20
N THR A 147 -25.51 18.26 47.37
CA THR A 147 -26.32 17.24 48.04
C THR A 147 -26.65 16.04 47.16
N ASN A 148 -26.74 16.27 45.85
CA ASN A 148 -27.20 15.25 44.91
C ASN A 148 -26.09 14.93 43.91
N ALA A 149 -26.04 13.66 43.49
CA ALA A 149 -25.20 13.26 42.37
C ALA A 149 -25.57 14.07 41.12
N SER A 150 -24.56 14.57 40.42
CA SER A 150 -24.74 15.40 39.23
C SER A 150 -24.25 14.71 37.97
N ASN A 151 -25.00 14.92 36.88
CA ASN A 151 -24.66 14.46 35.55
C ASN A 151 -24.20 15.66 34.72
N PHE A 152 -22.98 15.58 34.20
CA PHE A 152 -22.35 16.62 33.39
C PHE A 152 -22.29 16.17 31.93
N SER A 153 -22.35 17.13 31.02
CA SER A 153 -22.08 16.92 29.59
C SER A 153 -20.60 16.62 29.33
N ASP A 154 -20.28 16.15 28.13
CA ASP A 154 -18.91 15.81 27.73
C ASP A 154 -17.95 17.01 27.74
N LYS A 155 -18.50 18.23 27.62
CA LYS A 155 -17.72 19.49 27.65
C LYS A 155 -17.50 20.00 29.06
N GLU A 156 -18.35 19.63 30.01
CA GLU A 156 -18.32 20.07 31.41
C GLU A 156 -17.40 19.15 32.23
N ASN A 157 -16.12 19.14 31.86
CA ASN A 157 -15.13 18.19 32.35
C ASN A 157 -14.02 18.83 33.18
N ASN A 158 -14.17 20.10 33.56
CA ASN A 158 -13.28 20.77 34.50
C ASN A 158 -14.03 21.03 35.80
N ILE A 159 -13.67 20.32 36.86
CA ILE A 159 -14.40 20.33 38.12
C ILE A 159 -13.45 20.73 39.24
N GLN A 160 -13.84 21.77 39.97
CA GLN A 160 -13.14 22.21 41.17
C GLN A 160 -13.98 21.91 42.40
N PHE A 161 -13.33 21.30 43.39
CA PHE A 161 -13.90 21.05 44.71
C PHE A 161 -13.24 21.99 45.70
N ASN A 162 -14.04 22.74 46.44
CA ASN A 162 -13.57 23.53 47.58
C ASN A 162 -14.07 22.85 48.86
N TYR A 163 -13.18 22.68 49.84
CA TYR A 163 -13.46 21.96 51.08
C TYR A 163 -12.76 22.64 52.25
N SER A 164 -13.32 22.46 53.45
CA SER A 164 -12.71 23.02 54.66
C SER A 164 -13.06 22.25 55.92
N VAL A 165 -12.29 22.53 56.96
CA VAL A 165 -12.57 22.17 58.35
C VAL A 165 -12.80 23.45 59.15
N ALA A 166 -13.74 23.41 60.09
CA ALA A 166 -13.97 24.49 61.04
C ALA A 166 -12.89 24.50 62.15
N GLU A 167 -11.67 24.93 61.81
CA GLU A 167 -10.63 25.27 62.79
C GLU A 167 -10.19 26.73 62.60
N TYR A 168 -10.27 27.50 63.67
CA TYR A 168 -10.00 28.95 63.68
C TYR A 168 -8.70 29.29 64.43
N ASN A 169 -8.10 28.32 65.11
CA ASN A 169 -6.82 28.48 65.76
C ASN A 169 -5.71 28.57 64.71
N LYS A 170 -5.13 29.76 64.56
CA LYS A 170 -4.02 30.04 63.64
C LYS A 170 -2.82 29.10 63.81
N TYR A 171 -2.62 28.53 65.00
CA TYR A 171 -1.51 27.63 65.29
C TYR A 171 -1.74 26.19 64.83
N LEU A 172 -2.99 25.82 64.53
CA LEU A 172 -3.38 24.49 64.05
C LEU A 172 -3.71 24.54 62.55
N ALA A 173 -2.70 24.32 61.71
CA ALA A 173 -2.90 24.28 60.27
C ALA A 173 -3.69 23.01 59.86
N ALA A 174 -4.76 23.20 59.09
CA ALA A 174 -5.46 22.11 58.43
C ALA A 174 -4.68 21.69 57.16
N GLU A 175 -4.46 20.38 57.03
CA GLU A 175 -3.98 19.74 55.82
C GLU A 175 -5.10 18.85 55.26
N TYR A 176 -5.12 18.69 53.95
CA TYR A 176 -6.13 17.94 53.22
C TYR A 176 -5.47 16.87 52.35
N GLN A 177 -6.16 15.75 52.21
CA GLN A 177 -5.90 14.74 51.19
C GLN A 177 -7.17 14.46 50.43
N TYR A 178 -7.04 14.28 49.14
CA TYR A 178 -8.15 13.89 48.28
C TYR A 178 -7.77 12.68 47.43
N LYS A 179 -8.80 12.00 46.90
CA LYS A 179 -8.66 11.04 45.82
C LYS A 179 -9.89 11.07 44.92
N LEU A 180 -9.73 10.63 43.68
CA LEU A 180 -10.80 10.60 42.69
C LEU A 180 -10.93 9.18 42.13
N ILE A 181 -11.85 8.42 42.71
CA ILE A 181 -12.18 7.07 42.24
C ILE A 181 -12.79 7.20 40.85
N GLY A 182 -12.38 6.34 39.91
CA GLY A 182 -12.69 6.46 38.47
C GLY A 182 -11.57 7.11 37.65
N TYR A 183 -10.61 7.80 38.28
CA TYR A 183 -9.42 8.35 37.61
C TYR A 183 -8.12 7.85 38.26
N TYR A 184 -7.89 8.18 39.53
CA TYR A 184 -6.75 7.71 40.32
C TYR A 184 -7.21 7.35 41.75
N ASP A 185 -7.19 6.06 42.07
CA ASP A 185 -7.57 5.55 43.41
C ASP A 185 -6.39 5.51 44.40
N VAL A 186 -5.69 6.65 44.52
CA VAL A 186 -4.61 6.83 45.49
C VAL A 186 -4.79 8.20 46.15
N TRP A 187 -4.61 8.25 47.47
CA TRP A 187 -4.64 9.51 48.21
C TRP A 187 -3.50 10.44 47.76
N SER A 188 -3.83 11.71 47.53
CA SER A 188 -2.84 12.75 47.29
C SER A 188 -1.88 12.90 48.49
N PRO A 189 -0.71 13.51 48.33
CA PRO A 189 0.05 14.03 49.45
C PRO A 189 -0.80 15.01 50.29
N TRP A 190 -0.47 15.14 51.58
CA TRP A 190 -1.07 16.15 52.45
C TRP A 190 -0.72 17.55 51.93
N SER A 191 -1.72 18.41 51.79
CA SER A 191 -1.57 19.79 51.31
C SER A 191 -2.46 20.74 52.10
N SER A 192 -2.00 21.97 52.35
CA SER A 192 -2.82 23.01 53.00
C SER A 192 -3.78 23.72 52.03
N GLN A 193 -3.81 23.33 50.75
CA GLN A 193 -4.72 23.92 49.76
C GLN A 193 -6.16 23.45 50.01
N PRO A 194 -7.12 24.36 50.27
CA PRO A 194 -8.52 24.01 50.56
C PRO A 194 -9.35 23.75 49.29
N PHE A 195 -8.68 23.47 48.17
CA PHE A 195 -9.34 23.15 46.91
C PHE A 195 -8.47 22.24 46.05
N VAL A 196 -9.13 21.55 45.13
CA VAL A 196 -8.49 20.83 44.03
C VAL A 196 -9.27 21.05 42.74
N LEU A 197 -8.55 21.21 41.64
CA LEU A 197 -9.10 21.34 40.30
C LEU A 197 -8.68 20.15 39.45
N PHE A 198 -9.67 19.38 38.98
CA PHE A 198 -9.50 18.36 37.96
C PHE A 198 -9.84 18.96 36.61
N LYS A 199 -8.91 18.84 35.65
CA LYS A 199 -9.09 19.36 34.29
C LYS A 199 -9.23 18.23 33.30
N ASN A 200 -10.06 18.45 32.28
CA ASN A 200 -10.25 17.54 31.15
C ASN A 200 -10.53 16.08 31.57
N LEU A 201 -11.43 15.90 32.54
CA LEU A 201 -11.82 14.55 32.97
C LEU A 201 -12.47 13.77 31.81
N PRO A 202 -12.05 12.51 31.56
CA PRO A 202 -12.73 11.65 30.60
C PRO A 202 -14.19 11.40 30.96
N HIS A 203 -14.98 10.92 30.00
CA HIS A 203 -16.34 10.45 30.30
C HIS A 203 -16.30 9.27 31.28
N GLY A 204 -17.27 9.17 32.19
CA GLY A 204 -17.31 8.09 33.16
C GLY A 204 -17.93 8.49 34.49
N GLU A 205 -17.97 7.53 35.41
CA GLU A 205 -18.45 7.71 36.77
C GLU A 205 -17.28 7.98 37.70
N TYR A 206 -17.45 8.95 38.59
CA TYR A 206 -16.41 9.38 39.50
C TYR A 206 -16.95 9.55 40.92
N THR A 207 -16.11 9.20 41.89
CA THR A 207 -16.35 9.51 43.31
C THR A 207 -15.17 10.30 43.85
N PHE A 208 -15.40 11.58 44.11
CA PHE A 208 -14.47 12.42 44.82
C PHE A 208 -14.55 12.10 46.32
N LYS A 209 -13.39 11.89 46.95
CA LYS A 209 -13.27 11.74 48.41
C LYS A 209 -12.22 12.70 48.94
N VAL A 210 -12.53 13.35 50.06
CA VAL A 210 -11.59 14.24 50.75
C VAL A 210 -11.63 13.99 52.26
N ARG A 211 -10.46 14.02 52.87
CA ARG A 211 -10.27 13.97 54.32
C ARG A 211 -9.31 15.06 54.75
N SER A 212 -9.38 15.44 56.02
CA SER A 212 -8.50 16.44 56.59
C SER A 212 -7.71 15.89 57.76
N LYS A 213 -6.68 16.64 58.13
CA LYS A 213 -5.95 16.47 59.36
C LYS A 213 -5.62 17.86 59.91
N VAL A 214 -6.00 18.12 61.16
CA VAL A 214 -5.67 19.35 61.85
C VAL A 214 -4.62 19.03 62.90
N GLY A 215 -3.42 19.57 62.70
CA GLY A 215 -2.25 19.17 63.47
C GLY A 215 -1.95 17.68 63.30
N ASN A 216 -2.19 16.88 64.35
CA ASN A 216 -1.98 15.42 64.34
C ASN A 216 -3.28 14.60 64.30
N ASN A 217 -4.45 15.25 64.37
CA ASN A 217 -5.73 14.57 64.42
C ASN A 217 -6.37 14.52 63.02
N LEU A 218 -6.70 13.31 62.56
CA LEU A 218 -7.48 13.10 61.35
C LEU A 218 -8.94 13.49 61.57
N SER A 219 -9.63 13.90 60.51
CA SER A 219 -11.09 14.09 60.58
C SER A 219 -11.82 12.79 60.88
N ASN A 220 -12.97 12.88 61.55
CA ASN A 220 -13.82 11.72 61.84
C ASN A 220 -14.47 11.17 60.58
N ASN A 221 -14.74 12.04 59.61
CA ASN A 221 -15.39 11.70 58.36
C ASN A 221 -14.46 11.87 57.15
N GLU A 222 -14.85 11.21 56.06
CA GLU A 222 -14.39 11.50 54.70
C GLU A 222 -15.59 12.09 53.96
N ALA A 223 -15.48 13.31 53.46
CA ALA A 223 -16.53 13.89 52.63
C ALA A 223 -16.45 13.30 51.22
N LEU A 224 -17.60 12.93 50.66
CA LEU A 224 -17.71 12.26 49.37
C LEU A 224 -18.68 13.00 48.45
N TYR A 225 -18.39 12.94 47.15
CA TYR A 225 -19.28 13.46 46.11
C TYR A 225 -19.21 12.60 44.86
N GLU A 226 -20.36 12.18 44.35
CA GLU A 226 -20.51 11.33 43.19
C GLU A 226 -21.00 12.13 41.99
N PHE A 227 -20.40 11.90 40.82
CA PHE A 227 -20.81 12.55 39.58
C PHE A 227 -20.50 11.69 38.36
N TYR A 228 -21.21 11.97 37.27
CA TYR A 228 -21.03 11.31 35.99
C TYR A 228 -20.77 12.32 34.89
N ILE A 229 -19.80 12.04 34.01
CA ILE A 229 -19.51 12.82 32.80
C ILE A 229 -19.98 12.00 31.59
N ALA A 230 -20.89 12.58 30.81
CA ALA A 230 -21.47 11.95 29.63
C ALA A 230 -20.43 11.67 28.53
N LYS A 231 -20.66 10.63 27.74
CA LYS A 231 -19.84 10.31 26.57
C LYS A 231 -20.03 11.38 25.48
N PRO A 232 -18.96 11.79 24.77
CA PRO A 232 -19.08 12.66 23.61
C PRO A 232 -20.02 12.07 22.56
N TRP A 233 -20.85 12.92 21.93
CA TRP A 233 -21.87 12.49 20.97
C TRP A 233 -21.32 11.69 19.78
N HIS A 234 -20.11 12.01 19.30
CA HIS A 234 -19.44 11.33 18.18
C HIS A 234 -18.95 9.91 18.52
N LEU A 235 -18.87 9.57 19.81
CA LEU A 235 -18.54 8.22 20.30
C LEU A 235 -19.79 7.41 20.66
N SER A 236 -20.99 7.95 20.44
CA SER A 236 -22.25 7.24 20.66
C SER A 236 -22.40 6.03 19.74
N ASN A 237 -23.10 4.99 20.21
CA ASN A 237 -23.37 3.77 19.43
C ASN A 237 -24.09 4.08 18.10
N LEU A 238 -24.94 5.11 18.08
CA LEU A 238 -25.60 5.58 16.85
C LEU A 238 -24.60 6.14 15.82
N MET A 239 -23.58 6.86 16.28
CA MET A 239 -22.55 7.40 15.40
C MET A 239 -21.67 6.31 14.81
N TRP A 240 -21.36 5.27 15.58
CA TRP A 240 -20.72 4.06 15.05
C TRP A 240 -21.54 3.41 13.93
N ALA A 241 -22.86 3.29 14.09
CA ALA A 241 -23.74 2.79 13.03
C ALA A 241 -23.69 3.69 11.77
N ILE A 242 -23.73 5.02 11.95
CA ILE A 242 -23.61 5.98 10.84
C ILE A 242 -22.26 5.81 10.12
N TYR A 243 -21.15 5.72 10.84
CA TYR A 243 -19.82 5.54 10.23
C TYR A 243 -19.73 4.24 9.42
N ILE A 244 -20.29 3.14 9.93
CA ILE A 244 -20.36 1.86 9.20
C ILE A 244 -21.19 2.02 7.92
N ILE A 245 -22.34 2.68 7.99
CA ILE A 245 -23.19 2.92 6.82
C ILE A 245 -22.45 3.78 5.79
N THR A 246 -21.80 4.87 6.20
CA THR A 246 -21.01 5.72 5.31
C THR A 246 -19.87 4.95 4.64
N LEU A 247 -19.20 4.06 5.37
CA LEU A 247 -18.14 3.19 4.83
C LEU A 247 -18.71 2.22 3.77
N ILE A 248 -19.86 1.61 4.02
CA ILE A 248 -20.54 0.73 3.04
C ILE A 248 -20.92 1.51 1.78
N VAL A 249 -21.49 2.71 1.93
CA VAL A 249 -21.87 3.57 0.80
C VAL A 249 -20.65 3.95 -0.04
N LEU A 250 -19.54 4.33 0.61
CA LEU A 250 -18.26 4.58 -0.06
C LEU A 250 -17.75 3.34 -0.81
N GLY A 251 -17.82 2.16 -0.19
CA GLY A 251 -17.46 0.89 -0.82
C GLY A 251 -18.30 0.59 -2.06
N VAL A 252 -19.62 0.77 -1.97
CA VAL A 252 -20.54 0.60 -3.11
C VAL A 252 -20.25 1.63 -4.21
N MET A 253 -19.99 2.89 -3.85
CA MET A 253 -19.64 3.94 -4.80
C MET A 253 -18.34 3.62 -5.54
N VAL A 254 -17.29 3.21 -4.82
CA VAL A 254 -16.01 2.79 -5.40
C VAL A 254 -16.20 1.58 -6.31
N HIS A 255 -16.95 0.56 -5.86
CA HIS A 255 -17.27 -0.61 -6.69
C HIS A 255 -17.99 -0.19 -7.99
N HIS A 256 -18.95 0.73 -7.90
CA HIS A 256 -19.69 1.21 -9.05
C HIS A 256 -18.81 1.99 -10.03
N LEU A 257 -17.93 2.87 -9.53
CA LEU A 257 -16.94 3.59 -10.34
C LEU A 257 -15.95 2.64 -11.02
N TYR A 258 -15.44 1.65 -10.28
CA TYR A 258 -14.53 0.65 -10.78
C TYR A 258 -15.18 -0.21 -11.89
N LYS A 259 -16.43 -0.65 -11.68
CA LYS A 259 -17.20 -1.39 -12.67
C LYS A 259 -17.44 -0.56 -13.93
N ARG A 260 -17.71 0.74 -13.80
CA ARG A 260 -17.87 1.66 -14.94
C ARG A 260 -16.56 1.83 -15.72
N TYR A 261 -15.44 1.98 -15.02
CA TYR A 261 -14.11 2.06 -15.62
C TYR A 261 -13.75 0.77 -16.38
N TYR A 262 -13.94 -0.39 -15.76
CA TYR A 262 -13.60 -1.69 -16.34
C TYR A 262 -14.46 -2.02 -17.57
N ARG A 263 -15.76 -1.66 -17.56
CA ARG A 263 -16.63 -1.80 -18.74
C ARG A 263 -16.09 -1.02 -19.94
N LYS A 264 -15.64 0.22 -19.74
CA LYS A 264 -15.04 1.04 -20.83
C LYS A 264 -13.75 0.44 -21.37
N GLN A 265 -12.88 -0.10 -20.52
CA GLN A 265 -11.68 -0.79 -21.01
C GLN A 265 -12.03 -2.04 -21.82
N LYS A 266 -12.98 -2.86 -21.33
CA LYS A 266 -13.41 -4.08 -22.02
C LYS A 266 -14.00 -3.78 -23.40
N GLU A 267 -14.78 -2.71 -23.51
CA GLU A 267 -15.34 -2.26 -24.79
C GLU A 267 -14.25 -1.85 -25.79
N LYS A 268 -13.25 -1.08 -25.35
CA LYS A 268 -12.07 -0.74 -26.18
C LYS A 268 -11.30 -1.97 -26.64
N LEU A 269 -11.11 -2.94 -25.76
CA LEU A 269 -10.43 -4.18 -26.09
C LEU A 269 -11.22 -5.03 -27.10
N MET A 270 -12.54 -5.12 -26.94
CA MET A 270 -13.41 -5.80 -27.88
C MET A 270 -13.41 -5.14 -29.27
N LEU A 271 -13.42 -3.81 -29.31
CA LEU A 271 -13.30 -3.06 -30.57
C LEU A 271 -11.95 -3.31 -31.26
N LYS A 272 -10.85 -3.35 -30.49
CA LYS A 272 -9.53 -3.67 -31.03
C LYS A 272 -9.48 -5.08 -31.59
N ASN A 273 -9.95 -6.08 -30.84
CA ASN A 273 -10.01 -7.46 -31.30
C ASN A 273 -10.88 -7.63 -32.55
N LYS A 274 -12.00 -6.91 -32.67
CA LYS A 274 -12.82 -6.90 -33.89
C LYS A 274 -12.04 -6.38 -35.10
N ARG A 275 -11.33 -5.26 -34.96
CA ARG A 275 -10.49 -4.71 -36.03
C ARG A 275 -9.35 -5.66 -36.41
N ASP A 276 -8.71 -6.28 -35.41
CA ASP A 276 -7.63 -7.22 -35.66
C ASP A 276 -8.12 -8.50 -36.37
N LEU A 277 -9.36 -8.94 -36.09
CA LEU A 277 -10.00 -10.04 -36.81
C LEU A 277 -10.35 -9.65 -38.25
N GLU A 278 -10.96 -8.48 -38.45
CA GLU A 278 -11.32 -7.97 -39.77
C GLU A 278 -10.09 -7.79 -40.68
N LEU A 279 -8.97 -7.31 -40.12
CA LEU A 279 -7.70 -7.22 -40.84
C LEU A 279 -7.16 -8.60 -41.25
N LYS A 280 -7.22 -9.60 -40.36
CA LYS A 280 -6.81 -10.97 -40.68
C LYS A 280 -7.68 -11.62 -41.75
N GLU A 281 -8.98 -11.35 -41.72
CA GLU A 281 -9.92 -11.85 -42.73
C GLU A 281 -9.59 -11.25 -44.10
N LEU A 282 -9.32 -9.94 -44.15
CA LEU A 282 -8.93 -9.24 -45.37
C LEU A 282 -7.56 -9.71 -45.90
N GLU A 283 -6.57 -9.94 -45.03
CA GLU A 283 -5.28 -10.54 -45.40
C GLU A 283 -5.47 -11.95 -45.99
N SER A 284 -6.31 -12.78 -45.36
CA SER A 284 -6.62 -14.14 -45.86
C SER A 284 -7.34 -14.10 -47.20
N GLU A 285 -8.26 -13.15 -47.40
CA GLU A 285 -8.97 -12.98 -48.67
C GLU A 285 -8.01 -12.58 -49.80
N GLN A 286 -7.07 -11.65 -49.51
CA GLN A 286 -6.02 -11.27 -50.46
C GLN A 286 -5.12 -12.45 -50.83
N GLN A 287 -4.69 -13.26 -49.86
CA GLN A 287 -3.89 -14.46 -50.14
C GLN A 287 -4.65 -15.46 -51.02
N LEU A 288 -5.94 -15.68 -50.72
CA LEU A 288 -6.78 -16.58 -51.51
C LEU A 288 -6.96 -16.06 -52.95
N MET A 289 -7.13 -14.75 -53.12
CA MET A 289 -7.20 -14.11 -54.43
C MET A 289 -5.88 -14.25 -55.22
N GLN A 290 -4.73 -14.10 -54.57
CA GLN A 290 -3.42 -14.29 -55.20
C GLN A 290 -3.22 -15.73 -55.70
N LEU A 291 -3.46 -16.72 -54.83
CA LEU A 291 -3.38 -18.13 -55.20
C LEU A 291 -4.33 -18.47 -56.37
N LYS A 292 -5.54 -17.92 -56.35
CA LYS A 292 -6.50 -18.12 -57.45
C LYS A 292 -5.99 -17.55 -58.77
N ASN A 293 -5.37 -16.37 -58.77
CA ASN A 293 -4.77 -15.81 -59.97
C ASN A 293 -3.61 -16.66 -60.50
N GLU A 294 -2.74 -17.17 -59.61
CA GLU A 294 -1.62 -18.06 -59.99
C GLU A 294 -2.13 -19.35 -60.63
N THR A 295 -3.14 -20.00 -60.04
CA THR A 295 -3.74 -21.23 -60.61
C THR A 295 -4.35 -20.99 -61.99
N LEU A 296 -5.06 -19.87 -62.18
CA LEU A 296 -5.63 -19.52 -63.48
C LEU A 296 -4.57 -19.30 -64.56
N GLN A 297 -3.43 -18.69 -64.22
CA GLN A 297 -2.33 -18.53 -65.16
C GLN A 297 -1.73 -19.88 -65.58
N GLN A 298 -1.50 -20.78 -64.63
CA GLN A 298 -1.01 -22.13 -64.92
C GLN A 298 -1.97 -22.93 -65.82
N ASP A 299 -3.27 -22.82 -65.59
CA ASP A 299 -4.28 -23.49 -66.41
C ASP A 299 -4.27 -22.98 -67.87
N ILE A 300 -4.08 -21.68 -68.07
CA ILE A 300 -3.96 -21.09 -69.42
C ILE A 300 -2.72 -21.64 -70.13
N GLU A 301 -1.57 -21.70 -69.46
CA GLU A 301 -0.33 -22.22 -70.04
C GLU A 301 -0.46 -23.70 -70.44
N ASN A 302 -1.05 -24.52 -69.56
CA ASN A 302 -1.28 -25.93 -69.83
C ASN A 302 -2.20 -26.15 -71.04
N LYS A 303 -3.29 -25.39 -71.13
CA LYS A 303 -4.23 -25.48 -72.26
C LYS A 303 -3.60 -25.10 -73.59
N ASN A 304 -2.74 -24.08 -73.61
CA ASN A 304 -2.00 -23.68 -74.81
C ASN A 304 -1.03 -24.78 -75.28
N ARG A 305 -0.37 -25.47 -74.35
CA ARG A 305 0.54 -26.57 -74.66
C ARG A 305 -0.19 -27.79 -75.23
N GLU A 306 -1.34 -28.16 -74.65
CA GLU A 306 -2.19 -29.25 -75.15
C GLU A 306 -2.63 -29.01 -76.60
N LEU A 307 -3.07 -27.78 -76.92
CA LEU A 307 -3.48 -27.40 -78.26
C LEU A 307 -2.34 -27.57 -79.28
N ALA A 308 -1.14 -27.07 -78.97
CA ALA A 308 0.01 -27.16 -79.87
C ALA A 308 0.41 -28.62 -80.18
N ILE A 309 0.40 -29.50 -79.17
CA ILE A 309 0.72 -30.93 -79.34
C ILE A 309 -0.34 -31.62 -80.21
N SER A 310 -1.62 -31.33 -79.97
CA SER A 310 -2.72 -31.89 -80.76
C SER A 310 -2.61 -31.53 -82.25
N THR A 311 -2.32 -30.26 -82.55
CA THR A 311 -2.10 -29.79 -83.93
C THR A 311 -0.90 -30.49 -84.59
N MET A 312 0.22 -30.68 -83.88
CA MET A 312 1.39 -31.39 -84.44
C MET A 312 1.10 -32.86 -84.76
N SER A 313 0.34 -33.55 -83.89
CA SER A 313 -0.06 -34.95 -84.11
C SER A 313 -0.91 -35.10 -85.37
N LEU A 314 -1.85 -34.17 -85.59
CA LEU A 314 -2.66 -34.13 -86.80
C LEU A 314 -1.81 -33.94 -88.07
N ILE A 315 -0.81 -33.07 -88.02
CA ILE A 315 0.11 -32.84 -89.15
C ILE A 315 0.93 -34.11 -89.46
N LYS A 316 1.52 -34.76 -88.45
CA LYS A 316 2.27 -36.02 -88.66
C LYS A 316 1.40 -37.13 -89.21
N LYS A 317 0.15 -37.23 -88.75
CA LYS A 317 -0.82 -38.22 -89.27
C LYS A 317 -1.07 -37.98 -90.76
N ASN A 318 -1.27 -36.72 -91.17
CA ASN A 318 -1.47 -36.39 -92.58
C ASN A 318 -0.22 -36.69 -93.43
N GLU A 319 0.98 -36.46 -92.89
CA GLU A 319 2.24 -36.79 -93.57
C GLU A 319 2.41 -38.29 -93.79
N PHE A 320 2.13 -39.11 -92.77
CA PHE A 320 2.20 -40.57 -92.85
C PHE A 320 1.21 -41.13 -93.90
N LEU A 321 -0.01 -40.60 -93.94
CA LEU A 321 -0.99 -40.98 -94.96
C LEU A 321 -0.52 -40.60 -96.38
N ASN A 322 0.16 -39.47 -96.53
CA ASN A 322 0.77 -39.08 -97.81
C ASN A 322 1.93 -40.02 -98.22
N GLN A 323 2.73 -40.50 -97.27
CA GLN A 323 3.78 -41.50 -97.55
C GLN A 323 3.19 -42.83 -98.01
N ILE A 324 2.15 -43.33 -97.32
CA ILE A 324 1.41 -44.54 -97.73
C ILE A 324 0.84 -44.37 -99.14
N LYS A 325 0.30 -43.19 -99.45
CA LYS A 325 -0.23 -42.89 -100.78
C LYS A 325 0.83 -42.99 -101.88
N GLU A 326 2.03 -42.46 -101.64
CA GLU A 326 3.13 -42.50 -102.63
C GLU A 326 3.67 -43.92 -102.83
N GLU A 327 3.79 -44.75 -101.78
CA GLU A 327 4.15 -46.16 -101.96
C GLU A 327 3.09 -46.94 -102.73
N LEU A 328 1.80 -46.72 -102.45
CA LEU A 328 0.69 -47.38 -103.15
C LEU A 328 0.65 -47.03 -104.65
N LYS A 329 1.06 -45.82 -105.05
CA LYS A 329 1.12 -45.41 -106.47
C LYS A 329 2.17 -46.19 -107.27
N ASN A 330 3.21 -46.72 -106.63
CA ASN A 330 4.34 -47.39 -107.30
C ASN A 330 4.10 -48.90 -107.52
N THR A 331 2.91 -49.42 -107.24
CA THR A 331 2.58 -50.85 -107.39
C THR A 331 1.85 -51.14 -108.71
N ASP A 332 2.21 -52.22 -109.40
CA ASP A 332 1.68 -52.60 -110.74
C ASP A 332 0.17 -52.98 -110.74
N ASP A 333 -0.43 -53.25 -109.59
CA ASP A 333 -1.86 -53.62 -109.48
C ASP A 333 -2.79 -52.39 -109.34
N GLN A 334 -2.91 -51.61 -110.42
CA GLN A 334 -3.69 -50.37 -110.39
C GLN A 334 -5.21 -50.57 -110.25
N LYS A 335 -5.75 -51.78 -110.45
CA LYS A 335 -7.21 -52.04 -110.38
C LYS A 335 -7.73 -52.04 -108.94
N HIS A 336 -6.97 -52.60 -107.99
CA HIS A 336 -7.38 -52.70 -106.59
C HIS A 336 -6.88 -51.54 -105.71
N VAL A 337 -5.84 -50.82 -106.15
CA VAL A 337 -5.20 -49.75 -105.36
C VAL A 337 -5.88 -48.38 -105.51
N LYS A 338 -6.50 -48.08 -106.67
CA LYS A 338 -7.18 -46.79 -106.92
C LYS A 338 -8.26 -46.42 -105.88
N PRO A 339 -9.14 -47.33 -105.42
CA PRO A 339 -10.12 -47.02 -104.38
C PRO A 339 -9.50 -46.64 -103.03
N VAL A 340 -8.40 -47.30 -102.65
CA VAL A 340 -7.67 -47.04 -101.40
C VAL A 340 -7.01 -45.66 -101.44
N ILE A 341 -6.37 -45.31 -102.54
CA ILE A 341 -5.82 -43.96 -102.76
C ILE A 341 -6.93 -42.91 -102.67
N LYS A 342 -8.14 -43.19 -103.17
CA LYS A 342 -9.29 -42.27 -103.12
C LYS A 342 -9.83 -42.07 -101.69
N ILE A 343 -9.79 -43.09 -100.84
CA ILE A 343 -10.15 -42.99 -99.41
C ILE A 343 -9.10 -42.18 -98.67
N ILE A 344 -7.83 -42.38 -99.00
CA ILE A 344 -6.72 -41.58 -98.48
C ILE A 344 -6.89 -40.12 -98.92
N ASP A 345 -7.19 -39.82 -100.18
CA ASP A 345 -7.47 -38.45 -100.65
C ASP A 345 -8.72 -37.80 -100.02
N LYS A 346 -9.72 -38.60 -99.63
CA LYS A 346 -10.88 -38.09 -98.90
C LYS A 346 -10.56 -37.77 -97.43
N ASN A 347 -9.55 -38.41 -96.84
CA ASN A 347 -9.14 -38.21 -95.45
C ASN A 347 -7.89 -37.32 -95.30
N ILE A 348 -7.09 -37.18 -96.35
CA ILE A 348 -6.05 -36.18 -96.51
C ILE A 348 -6.72 -34.99 -97.19
N ASN A 349 -7.15 -34.01 -96.39
CA ASN A 349 -7.49 -32.71 -96.94
C ASN A 349 -6.22 -32.05 -97.49
N THR A 350 -6.02 -32.07 -98.80
CA THR A 350 -5.06 -31.17 -99.47
C THR A 350 -5.72 -29.83 -99.75
N THR A 351 -5.35 -28.79 -98.98
CA THR A 351 -4.43 -27.72 -99.43
C THR A 351 -4.27 -26.68 -98.32
N ASP A 352 -3.02 -26.51 -97.87
CA ASP A 352 -2.49 -25.63 -96.82
C ASP A 352 -2.56 -26.10 -95.34
N ASP A 353 -1.94 -27.26 -95.04
CA ASP A 353 -1.47 -27.61 -93.68
C ASP A 353 -0.70 -26.46 -92.99
N TRP A 354 -0.03 -25.62 -93.79
CA TRP A 354 0.64 -24.42 -93.30
C TRP A 354 -0.34 -23.37 -92.78
N LYS A 355 -1.49 -23.16 -93.43
CA LYS A 355 -2.45 -22.13 -93.00
C LYS A 355 -3.16 -22.56 -91.71
N PHE A 356 -3.54 -23.83 -91.60
CA PHE A 356 -4.09 -24.38 -90.35
C PHE A 356 -3.08 -24.35 -89.21
N PHE A 357 -1.83 -24.76 -89.48
CA PHE A 357 -0.75 -24.61 -88.52
C PHE A 357 -0.52 -23.15 -88.14
N GLN A 358 -0.52 -22.21 -89.09
CA GLN A 358 -0.31 -20.79 -88.83
C GLN A 358 -1.45 -20.18 -87.99
N GLU A 359 -2.70 -20.57 -88.22
CA GLU A 359 -3.85 -20.15 -87.40
C GLU A 359 -3.77 -20.72 -85.97
N ALA A 360 -3.47 -22.03 -85.84
CA ALA A 360 -3.28 -22.66 -84.53
C ALA A 360 -2.08 -22.08 -83.77
N PHE A 361 -0.96 -21.86 -84.46
CA PHE A 361 0.24 -21.24 -83.90
C PHE A 361 -0.02 -19.79 -83.48
N ASN A 362 -0.69 -18.99 -84.32
CA ASN A 362 -1.08 -17.63 -83.96
C ASN A 362 -2.08 -17.59 -82.80
N ASN A 363 -2.88 -18.64 -82.56
CA ASN A 363 -3.71 -18.66 -81.35
C ASN A 363 -2.88 -18.96 -80.09
N ALA A 364 -1.86 -19.81 -80.19
CA ALA A 364 -0.98 -20.16 -79.09
C ALA A 364 0.07 -19.07 -78.78
N ASP A 365 0.58 -18.37 -79.80
CA ASP A 365 1.58 -17.30 -79.69
C ASP A 365 1.25 -16.18 -80.71
N LYS A 366 0.27 -15.33 -80.34
CA LYS A 366 -0.38 -14.31 -81.20
C LYS A 366 0.56 -13.30 -81.85
N ASP A 367 1.73 -13.06 -81.26
CA ASP A 367 2.58 -11.95 -81.65
C ASP A 367 3.96 -12.37 -82.15
N PHE A 368 4.38 -13.62 -82.00
CA PHE A 368 5.71 -14.05 -82.44
C PHE A 368 5.96 -13.82 -83.94
N LEU A 369 5.06 -14.25 -84.83
CA LEU A 369 5.25 -14.07 -86.27
C LEU A 369 5.28 -12.60 -86.69
N LYS A 370 4.55 -11.73 -85.98
CA LYS A 370 4.59 -10.28 -86.20
C LYS A 370 5.92 -9.69 -85.72
N LYS A 371 6.34 -10.02 -84.50
CA LYS A 371 7.61 -9.55 -83.90
C LYS A 371 8.82 -9.95 -84.74
N ILE A 372 8.90 -11.21 -85.16
CA ILE A 372 10.07 -11.69 -85.91
C ILE A 372 10.14 -11.10 -87.33
N LYS A 373 8.98 -10.89 -87.98
CA LYS A 373 8.91 -10.22 -89.28
C LYS A 373 9.24 -8.72 -89.18
N ALA A 374 8.83 -8.07 -88.09
CA ALA A 374 9.20 -6.68 -87.82
C ALA A 374 10.71 -6.54 -87.58
N LYS A 375 11.32 -7.45 -86.81
CA LYS A 375 12.76 -7.43 -86.49
C LYS A 375 13.64 -7.86 -87.67
N HIS A 376 13.15 -8.75 -88.53
CA HIS A 376 13.87 -9.27 -89.69
C HIS A 376 13.01 -9.19 -90.97
N PRO A 377 12.91 -8.01 -91.62
CA PRO A 377 12.00 -7.79 -92.75
C PRO A 377 12.33 -8.59 -94.02
N LYS A 378 13.58 -9.05 -94.16
CA LYS A 378 14.07 -9.80 -95.34
C LYS A 378 13.70 -11.29 -95.32
N LEU A 379 12.99 -11.76 -94.30
CA LEU A 379 12.57 -13.15 -94.19
C LEU A 379 11.43 -13.45 -95.17
N THR A 380 11.61 -14.51 -95.94
CA THR A 380 10.59 -15.02 -96.85
C THR A 380 9.51 -15.80 -96.07
N PRO A 381 8.33 -16.05 -96.66
CA PRO A 381 7.31 -16.90 -96.02
C PRO A 381 7.82 -18.27 -95.59
N ASN A 382 8.72 -18.88 -96.37
CA ASN A 382 9.36 -20.15 -96.03
C ASN A 382 10.35 -20.04 -94.86
N ASP A 383 11.00 -18.89 -94.69
CA ASP A 383 11.86 -18.63 -93.54
C ASP A 383 11.01 -18.44 -92.26
N LEU A 384 9.87 -17.75 -92.36
CA LEU A 384 8.91 -17.61 -91.24
C LEU A 384 8.32 -18.96 -90.83
N LYS A 385 8.05 -19.84 -91.80
CA LYS A 385 7.65 -21.23 -91.56
C LYS A 385 8.69 -22.00 -90.77
N LEU A 386 9.96 -21.88 -91.14
CA LEU A 386 11.05 -22.48 -90.37
C LEU A 386 11.16 -21.86 -88.96
N CYS A 387 10.95 -20.55 -88.79
CA CYS A 387 10.98 -19.90 -87.48
C CYS A 387 9.87 -20.40 -86.55
N ALA A 388 8.66 -20.59 -87.07
CA ALA A 388 7.55 -21.12 -86.26
C ALA A 388 7.85 -22.54 -85.75
N TYR A 389 8.46 -23.40 -86.57
CA TYR A 389 8.89 -24.72 -86.10
C TYR A 389 10.00 -24.65 -85.05
N LEU A 390 10.94 -23.72 -85.19
CA LEU A 390 11.99 -23.49 -84.20
C LEU A 390 11.44 -22.90 -82.89
N ARG A 391 10.39 -22.06 -82.96
CA ARG A 391 9.67 -21.50 -81.81
C ARG A 391 8.91 -22.56 -81.02
N LEU A 392 8.47 -23.61 -81.68
CA LEU A 392 7.94 -24.82 -81.04
C LEU A 392 9.05 -25.76 -80.54
N ASN A 393 10.31 -25.29 -80.51
CA ASN A 393 11.49 -26.02 -80.07
C ASN A 393 11.75 -27.34 -80.82
N LEU A 394 11.37 -27.43 -82.09
CA LEU A 394 11.57 -28.63 -82.89
C LEU A 394 13.04 -28.76 -83.36
N SER A 395 13.56 -29.98 -83.30
CA SER A 395 14.89 -30.32 -83.81
C SER A 395 14.92 -30.38 -85.33
N SER A 396 16.11 -30.25 -85.95
CA SER A 396 16.25 -30.39 -87.41
C SER A 396 15.75 -31.75 -87.93
N LYS A 397 15.84 -32.81 -87.11
CA LYS A 397 15.33 -34.16 -87.42
C LYS A 397 13.81 -34.19 -87.50
N GLU A 398 13.15 -33.40 -86.67
CA GLU A 398 11.68 -33.32 -86.64
C GLU A 398 11.13 -32.34 -87.68
N ILE A 399 11.89 -31.31 -88.03
CA ILE A 399 11.50 -30.32 -89.06
C ILE A 399 11.61 -30.92 -90.48
N ALA A 400 12.53 -31.84 -90.71
CA ALA A 400 12.79 -32.42 -92.03
C ALA A 400 11.56 -33.09 -92.67
N PRO A 401 10.85 -33.99 -91.94
CA PRO A 401 9.56 -34.53 -92.39
C PRO A 401 8.53 -33.43 -92.71
N LEU A 402 8.37 -32.46 -91.80
CA LEU A 402 7.37 -31.37 -91.94
C LEU A 402 7.59 -30.45 -93.15
N LEU A 403 8.82 -30.36 -93.65
CA LEU A 403 9.17 -29.60 -94.84
C LEU A 403 9.31 -30.48 -96.09
N ASN A 404 9.10 -31.79 -95.97
CA ASN A 404 9.31 -32.80 -97.00
C ASN A 404 10.69 -32.68 -97.68
N ILE A 405 11.74 -32.50 -96.87
CA ILE A 405 13.13 -32.36 -97.34
C ILE A 405 14.06 -33.15 -96.42
N SER A 406 15.27 -33.44 -96.90
CA SER A 406 16.27 -34.14 -96.07
C SER A 406 16.65 -33.33 -94.82
N HIS A 407 17.05 -34.03 -93.75
CA HIS A 407 17.65 -33.44 -92.55
C HIS A 407 18.76 -32.44 -92.90
N ARG A 408 19.63 -32.82 -93.84
CA ARG A 408 20.74 -31.99 -94.32
C ARG A 408 20.24 -30.69 -94.96
N SER A 409 19.14 -30.75 -95.71
CA SER A 409 18.50 -29.58 -96.31
C SER A 409 17.95 -28.61 -95.26
N VAL A 410 17.44 -29.12 -94.13
CA VAL A 410 17.00 -28.27 -93.00
C VAL A 410 18.18 -27.57 -92.34
N GLU A 411 19.29 -28.25 -92.11
CA GLU A 411 20.51 -27.64 -91.55
C GLU A 411 21.03 -26.51 -92.42
N VAL A 412 21.05 -26.71 -93.75
CA VAL A 412 21.43 -25.67 -94.71
C VAL A 412 20.44 -24.49 -94.66
N LYS A 413 19.13 -24.75 -94.57
CA LYS A 413 18.13 -23.69 -94.39
C LYS A 413 18.32 -22.93 -93.08
N ARG A 414 18.62 -23.59 -91.96
CA ARG A 414 18.94 -22.96 -90.66
C ARG A 414 20.20 -22.10 -90.74
N TYR A 415 21.24 -22.56 -91.42
CA TYR A 415 22.45 -21.77 -91.67
C TYR A 415 22.14 -20.51 -92.48
N ARG A 416 21.34 -20.64 -93.56
CA ARG A 416 20.89 -19.49 -94.37
C ARG A 416 20.03 -18.52 -93.55
N LEU A 417 19.14 -19.05 -92.71
CA LEU A 417 18.30 -18.26 -91.82
C LEU A 417 19.13 -17.45 -90.83
N ARG A 418 20.15 -18.08 -90.23
CA ARG A 418 21.12 -17.43 -89.34
C ARG A 418 21.85 -16.27 -90.03
N LYS A 419 22.33 -16.48 -91.27
CA LYS A 419 22.95 -15.41 -92.08
C LYS A 419 21.98 -14.28 -92.38
N LYS A 420 20.73 -14.58 -92.75
CA LYS A 420 19.69 -13.56 -93.01
C LYS A 420 19.35 -12.72 -91.77
N MET A 421 19.45 -13.31 -90.57
CA MET A 421 19.22 -12.66 -89.29
C MET A 421 20.47 -11.98 -88.70
N HIS A 422 21.62 -12.02 -89.40
CA HIS A 422 22.89 -11.44 -88.95
C HIS A 422 23.36 -11.93 -87.57
N LEU A 423 23.07 -13.21 -87.25
CA LEU A 423 23.47 -13.82 -85.99
C LEU A 423 24.92 -14.31 -86.04
N ALA A 424 25.68 -14.08 -84.96
CA ALA A 424 27.06 -14.55 -84.82
C ALA A 424 27.15 -16.09 -84.86
N HIS A 425 28.28 -16.63 -85.32
CA HIS A 425 28.43 -18.08 -85.51
C HIS A 425 28.22 -18.89 -84.22
N GLU A 426 28.54 -18.30 -83.07
CA GLU A 426 28.45 -18.92 -81.73
C GLU A 426 27.05 -18.83 -81.10
N SER A 427 26.15 -18.03 -81.66
CA SER A 427 24.79 -17.86 -81.12
C SER A 427 23.84 -18.98 -81.57
N SER A 428 23.10 -19.57 -80.62
CA SER A 428 22.08 -20.58 -80.91
C SER A 428 20.87 -19.94 -81.58
N LEU A 429 20.64 -20.26 -82.85
CA LEU A 429 19.46 -19.83 -83.61
C LEU A 429 18.14 -20.21 -82.91
N THR A 430 18.09 -21.35 -82.22
CA THR A 430 16.87 -21.80 -81.52
C THR A 430 16.60 -20.92 -80.30
N ASN A 431 17.61 -20.66 -79.46
CA ASN A 431 17.44 -19.88 -78.22
C ASN A 431 17.02 -18.45 -78.56
N TYR A 432 17.65 -17.85 -79.56
CA TYR A 432 17.27 -16.52 -80.06
C TYR A 432 15.79 -16.46 -80.50
N ILE A 433 15.28 -17.54 -81.09
CA ILE A 433 13.87 -17.63 -81.51
C ILE A 433 12.93 -17.88 -80.31
N LEU A 434 13.37 -18.62 -79.29
CA LEU A 434 12.61 -18.88 -78.06
C LEU A 434 12.53 -17.67 -77.10
N GLU A 435 13.42 -16.70 -77.24
CA GLU A 435 13.44 -15.47 -76.41
C GLU A 435 12.63 -14.29 -77.00
N LEU A 436 12.25 -14.36 -78.29
CA LEU A 436 11.44 -13.33 -78.97
C LEU A 436 9.95 -13.41 -78.62
#